data_AF-A0A8H6FI02-F1
#
_entry.id   AF-A0A8H6FI02-F1
#
_cell.length_a   1.000
_cell.length_b   1.000
_cell.length_c   1.000
_cell.angle_alpha   90.00
_cell.angle_beta   90.00
_cell.angle_gamma   90.00
#
_symmetry.space_group_name_H-M   'P 1'
#
loop_
_entity.id
_entity.type
_entity.pdbx_description
1 polymer ?
#
loop_
_entity_poly.entity_id
_entity_poly.type
_entity_poly.pdbx_seq_one_letter_code
_entity_poly.pdbx_strand_id
1 'polypeptide(L)'
;MCSTRLTFEDIHGEVKEGPYNGFEILNFRGRQKLQDQSDVFNILHDSPHLSSELDELTFKYHENGPLGRNLQWRADLLGIKRGFCNDVQSDLPWQLDEGIRSNFSKIEVTKGSLAPEIGQQMLSRHPFYSNAVLVRDYFRCFPRDDGFLLTTSPTVGLNYLDRYFARYVEVPSHAETVHQDHSALENIRRGWELDGTASWEIKLVHWLMVLLVNELEVAPHNHRLWKNVPDIQNAYLPIVRDLKHRRASRFRRHESVNLVREYVSCMDEISQINEISMQKIEFLGKLREHCKSLKLARLHHILGSINEKSLLVQRVDEAVKQIEKDNENLPRLINDLKTSLDVLFQLRTIEQNELAIIAESNNKAILVFTVVIFIFLPLSFFTSYFGMNLQGIANTDKTQGYFWAVCGSVTLFVVSFTVV
;
A
#
# COMPACT_ATOMS: atom_id res chain seq x y z
N MET A 1 -0.65 23.05 13.30
CA MET A 1 0.75 22.89 13.75
C MET A 1 0.83 23.09 15.26
N CYS A 2 0.65 22.02 16.05
CA CYS A 2 0.93 22.04 17.48
C CYS A 2 2.44 21.86 17.67
N SER A 3 3.16 22.97 17.80
CA SER A 3 4.52 22.94 18.35
C SER A 3 4.40 22.75 19.86
N THR A 4 4.43 21.50 20.32
CA THR A 4 4.47 21.18 21.74
C THR A 4 5.84 21.58 22.27
N ARG A 5 5.92 22.78 22.87
CA ARG A 5 7.11 23.28 23.54
C ARG A 5 7.25 22.54 24.88
N LEU A 6 7.86 21.36 24.84
CA LEU A 6 8.24 20.63 26.05
C LEU A 6 9.51 21.29 26.60
N THR A 7 9.48 21.86 27.80
CA THR A 7 10.67 22.44 28.44
C THR A 7 11.34 21.40 29.34
N PHE A 8 12.62 21.14 29.10
CA PHE A 8 13.42 20.08 29.71
C PHE A 8 14.36 20.70 30.76
N GLU A 9 13.91 20.88 32.00
CA GLU A 9 14.77 21.45 33.06
C GLU A 9 15.47 20.38 33.92
N ASP A 10 14.98 19.13 33.93
CA ASP A 10 15.43 18.09 34.88
C ASP A 10 16.19 16.91 34.24
N ILE A 11 16.56 16.99 32.96
CA ILE A 11 17.16 15.84 32.23
C ILE A 11 18.62 16.15 31.86
N HIS A 12 19.52 15.18 32.02
CA HIS A 12 20.95 15.33 31.70
C HIS A 12 21.36 14.46 30.49
N GLY A 13 22.07 15.04 29.51
CA GLY A 13 22.76 14.32 28.43
C GLY A 13 22.82 15.07 27.08
N GLU A 14 23.97 15.01 26.40
CA GLU A 14 24.14 15.50 25.01
C GLU A 14 23.84 14.37 24.00
N VAL A 15 22.98 14.63 23.01
CA VAL A 15 22.66 13.75 21.88
C VAL A 15 23.13 14.45 20.59
N LYS A 16 24.39 14.26 20.21
CA LYS A 16 24.96 14.88 19.00
C LYS A 16 24.88 13.98 17.76
N GLU A 17 25.01 12.67 17.90
CA GLU A 17 25.11 11.72 16.77
C GLU A 17 24.64 10.30 17.17
N GLY A 18 23.35 10.14 17.46
CA GLY A 18 22.76 8.81 17.70
C GLY A 18 21.88 8.34 16.54
N PRO A 19 21.43 7.07 16.51
CA PRO A 19 20.53 6.56 15.48
C PRO A 19 19.16 7.28 15.47
N TYR A 20 18.89 8.18 16.41
CA TYR A 20 17.59 8.76 16.72
C TYR A 20 17.03 9.75 15.68
N ASN A 21 17.77 10.13 14.63
CA ASN A 21 17.37 11.23 13.72
C ASN A 21 16.01 11.02 13.05
N GLY A 22 15.63 9.77 12.79
CA GLY A 22 14.26 9.43 12.44
C GLY A 22 14.09 7.99 11.97
N PHE A 23 12.86 7.51 12.00
CA PHE A 23 12.48 6.15 11.63
C PHE A 23 11.06 6.11 11.06
N GLU A 24 10.77 5.09 10.25
CA GLU A 24 9.45 4.86 9.68
C GLU A 24 8.53 4.21 10.71
N ILE A 25 7.33 4.76 10.87
CA ILE A 25 6.28 4.22 11.73
C ILE A 25 5.09 3.78 10.89
N LEU A 26 4.36 2.80 11.40
CA LEU A 26 3.09 2.36 10.84
C LEU A 26 1.97 2.79 11.76
N ASN A 27 0.95 3.43 11.21
CA ASN A 27 -0.25 3.81 11.95
C ASN A 27 -1.48 3.77 11.05
N PHE A 28 -2.66 3.83 11.66
CA PHE A 28 -3.92 3.88 10.94
C PHE A 28 -4.49 5.29 10.86
N ARG A 29 -5.11 5.59 9.72
CA ARG A 29 -5.86 6.83 9.44
C ARG A 29 -7.26 6.51 8.95
N GLY A 30 -8.20 7.41 9.18
CA GLY A 30 -9.51 7.36 8.51
C GLY A 30 -9.36 7.60 7.01
N ARG A 31 -9.98 6.75 6.18
CA ARG A 31 -9.87 6.83 4.72
C ARG A 31 -10.31 8.20 4.19
N GLN A 32 -11.50 8.64 4.58
CA GLN A 32 -12.05 9.92 4.09
C GLN A 32 -11.12 11.07 4.45
N LYS A 33 -10.61 11.07 5.68
CA LYS A 33 -9.69 12.09 6.16
C LYS A 33 -8.38 12.12 5.37
N LEU A 34 -7.80 10.97 5.10
CA LEU A 34 -6.59 10.89 4.29
C LEU A 34 -6.88 11.42 2.87
N GLN A 35 -8.08 11.15 2.33
CA GLN A 35 -8.47 11.64 1.00
C GLN A 35 -8.59 13.15 1.02
N ASP A 36 -9.30 13.70 2.00
CA ASP A 36 -9.46 15.13 2.20
C ASP A 36 -8.10 15.84 2.35
N GLN A 37 -7.13 15.21 3.06
CA GLN A 37 -5.77 15.73 3.19
C GLN A 37 -5.01 15.75 1.86
N SER A 38 -5.09 14.67 1.07
CA SER A 38 -4.49 14.60 -0.26
C SER A 38 -5.11 15.62 -1.21
N ASP A 39 -6.44 15.71 -1.24
CA ASP A 39 -7.19 16.63 -2.09
C ASP A 39 -6.85 18.08 -1.77
N VAL A 40 -6.86 18.46 -0.49
CA VAL A 40 -6.48 19.82 -0.06
C VAL A 40 -5.04 20.12 -0.44
N PHE A 41 -4.11 19.18 -0.23
CA PHE A 41 -2.73 19.36 -0.64
C PHE A 41 -2.61 19.59 -2.15
N ASN A 42 -3.24 18.75 -2.97
CA ASN A 42 -3.19 18.85 -4.44
C ASN A 42 -3.79 20.18 -4.92
N ILE A 43 -4.92 20.62 -4.35
CA ILE A 43 -5.52 21.92 -4.66
C ILE A 43 -4.56 23.08 -4.36
N LEU A 44 -3.88 23.04 -3.20
CA LEU A 44 -2.92 24.07 -2.80
C LEU A 44 -1.65 24.03 -3.65
N HIS A 45 -1.17 22.83 -3.99
CA HIS A 45 0.04 22.61 -4.78
C HIS A 45 -0.15 23.06 -6.23
N ASP A 46 -1.28 22.73 -6.84
CA ASP A 46 -1.59 23.02 -8.25
C ASP A 46 -1.95 24.50 -8.49
N SER A 47 -2.20 25.26 -7.42
CA SER A 47 -2.58 26.68 -7.47
C SER A 47 -1.35 27.60 -7.24
N PRO A 48 -0.69 28.12 -8.30
CA PRO A 48 0.56 28.88 -8.15
C PRO A 48 0.42 30.15 -7.33
N HIS A 49 -0.73 30.85 -7.43
CA HIS A 49 -1.01 32.04 -6.61
C HIS A 49 -1.05 31.70 -5.11
N LEU A 50 -1.78 30.65 -4.72
CA LEU A 50 -1.90 30.22 -3.33
C LEU A 50 -0.56 29.71 -2.78
N SER A 51 0.18 28.91 -3.56
CA SER A 51 1.49 28.43 -3.13
C SER A 51 2.45 29.59 -2.84
N SER A 52 2.49 30.62 -3.69
CA SER A 52 3.34 31.79 -3.47
C SER A 52 2.94 32.62 -2.25
N GLU A 53 1.64 32.78 -2.01
CA GLU A 53 1.11 33.49 -0.84
C GLU A 53 1.38 32.72 0.45
N LEU A 54 1.26 31.38 0.43
CA LEU A 54 1.55 30.52 1.58
C LEU A 54 3.05 30.51 1.91
N ASP A 55 3.93 30.49 0.92
CA ASP A 55 5.37 30.65 1.13
C ASP A 55 5.67 32.00 1.79
N GLU A 56 5.09 33.08 1.28
CA GLU A 56 5.27 34.41 1.85
C GLU A 56 4.74 34.46 3.30
N LEU A 57 3.50 34.03 3.55
CA LEU A 57 2.90 34.06 4.89
C LEU A 57 3.66 33.20 5.91
N THR A 58 4.17 32.04 5.49
CA THR A 58 4.86 31.10 6.37
C THR A 58 6.26 31.57 6.72
N PHE A 59 6.98 32.17 5.75
CA PHE A 59 8.41 32.44 5.92
C PHE A 59 8.76 33.93 6.14
N LYS A 60 7.95 34.89 5.69
CA LYS A 60 8.26 36.34 5.73
C LYS A 60 8.61 36.88 7.11
N TYR A 61 7.96 36.37 8.17
CA TYR A 61 8.23 36.82 9.55
C TYR A 61 9.33 36.02 10.26
N HIS A 62 9.83 34.96 9.63
CA HIS A 62 10.74 34.00 10.26
C HIS A 62 12.09 33.84 9.54
N GLU A 63 12.26 34.41 8.34
CA GLU A 63 13.49 34.33 7.53
C GLU A 63 14.78 34.58 8.32
N ASN A 64 14.82 35.66 9.11
CA ASN A 64 16.00 36.07 9.88
C ASN A 64 16.00 35.58 11.33
N GLY A 65 14.97 34.83 11.74
CA GLY A 65 14.78 34.36 13.11
C GLY A 65 15.39 32.96 13.38
N PRO A 66 15.41 32.51 14.63
CA PRO A 66 15.82 31.14 14.99
C PRO A 66 15.02 30.07 14.25
N LEU A 67 13.72 30.31 14.00
CA LEU A 67 12.86 29.39 13.27
C LEU A 67 13.25 29.27 11.79
N GLY A 68 13.52 30.38 11.09
CA GLY A 68 13.96 30.34 9.69
C GLY A 68 15.29 29.63 9.51
N ARG A 69 16.25 29.84 10.42
CA ARG A 69 17.52 29.09 10.41
C ARG A 69 17.31 27.60 10.65
N ASN A 70 16.41 27.23 11.57
CA ASN A 70 16.09 25.83 11.82
C ASN A 70 15.41 25.16 10.62
N LEU A 71 14.45 25.85 9.98
CA LEU A 71 13.78 25.36 8.78
C LEU A 71 14.75 25.24 7.59
N GLN A 72 15.66 26.20 7.43
CA GLN A 72 16.71 26.12 6.41
C GLN A 72 17.65 24.94 6.67
N TRP A 73 18.11 24.76 7.91
CA TRP A 73 18.94 23.61 8.30
C TRP A 73 18.22 22.26 8.03
N ARG A 74 16.91 22.17 8.31
CA ARG A 74 16.11 20.98 7.98
C ARG A 74 16.02 20.75 6.48
N ALA A 75 15.77 21.82 5.70
CA ALA A 75 15.71 21.74 4.25
C ALA A 75 17.05 21.25 3.66
N ASP A 76 18.17 21.76 4.19
CA ASP A 76 19.52 21.35 3.81
C ASP A 76 19.80 19.87 4.20
N LEU A 77 19.37 19.44 5.39
CA LEU A 77 19.47 18.06 5.86
C LEU A 77 18.69 17.08 4.98
N LEU A 78 17.50 17.51 4.53
CA LEU A 78 16.58 16.73 3.70
C LEU A 78 16.88 16.85 2.19
N GLY A 79 17.79 17.75 1.79
CA GLY A 79 18.07 18.03 0.37
C GLY A 79 16.87 18.60 -0.40
N ILE A 80 15.89 19.19 0.30
CA ILE A 80 14.69 19.79 -0.30
C ILE A 80 14.85 21.30 -0.39
N LYS A 81 14.18 21.91 -1.39
CA LYS A 81 14.06 23.38 -1.43
C LYS A 81 13.07 23.82 -0.36
N ARG A 82 13.44 24.83 0.41
CA ARG A 82 12.55 25.49 1.37
C ARG A 82 11.30 26.01 0.64
N GLY A 83 10.14 25.55 1.09
CA GLY A 83 8.83 25.89 0.52
C GLY A 83 7.73 25.19 1.31
N PHE A 84 6.62 25.86 1.54
CA PHE A 84 5.49 25.40 2.33
C PHE A 84 4.99 24.05 1.84
N CYS A 85 4.76 23.90 0.54
CA CYS A 85 4.28 22.65 -0.04
C CYS A 85 5.29 21.50 0.12
N ASN A 86 6.59 21.76 0.01
CA ASN A 86 7.62 20.72 0.21
C ASN A 86 7.68 20.29 1.68
N ASP A 87 7.59 21.25 2.60
CA ASP A 87 7.58 20.98 4.03
C ASP A 87 6.33 20.16 4.42
N VAL A 88 5.15 20.55 3.94
CA VAL A 88 3.88 19.84 4.18
C VAL A 88 3.88 18.45 3.55
N GLN A 89 4.35 18.31 2.32
CA GLN A 89 4.45 17.01 1.65
C GLN A 89 5.30 16.03 2.45
N SER A 90 6.37 16.52 3.09
CA SER A 90 7.23 15.70 3.94
C SER A 90 6.53 15.21 5.21
N ASP A 91 5.45 15.86 5.64
CA ASP A 91 4.67 15.53 6.85
C ASP A 91 3.37 14.78 6.54
N LEU A 92 3.03 14.61 5.25
CA LEU A 92 1.88 13.80 4.85
C LEU A 92 2.22 12.31 4.93
N PRO A 93 1.29 11.48 5.44
CA PRO A 93 1.46 10.03 5.47
C PRO A 93 1.49 9.45 4.06
N TRP A 94 2.32 8.44 3.86
CA TRP A 94 2.46 7.75 2.58
C TRP A 94 1.60 6.49 2.60
N GLN A 95 0.92 6.22 1.48
CA GLN A 95 0.26 4.92 1.33
C GLN A 95 1.32 3.81 1.29
N LEU A 96 0.90 2.59 1.58
CA LEU A 96 1.78 1.43 1.53
C LEU A 96 2.42 1.30 0.13
N ASP A 97 1.60 1.39 -0.91
CA ASP A 97 1.97 1.29 -2.33
C ASP A 97 2.71 2.51 -2.90
N GLU A 98 2.81 3.61 -2.15
CA GLU A 98 3.50 4.81 -2.57
C GLU A 98 5.01 4.77 -2.26
N GLY A 99 5.81 4.99 -3.31
CA GLY A 99 7.25 5.27 -3.23
C GLY A 99 8.17 4.04 -3.35
N ILE A 100 9.33 4.25 -3.99
CA ILE A 100 10.46 3.30 -3.98
C ILE A 100 11.50 3.86 -2.99
N ARG A 101 11.99 2.98 -2.11
CA ARG A 101 12.88 3.28 -0.97
C ARG A 101 14.19 3.98 -1.37
N SER A 102 14.64 4.90 -0.50
CA SER A 102 16.05 5.25 -0.34
C SER A 102 16.51 4.90 1.09
N ASN A 103 17.68 4.29 1.20
CA ASN A 103 18.31 3.92 2.46
C ASN A 103 18.42 5.09 3.47
N PHE A 104 18.33 4.75 4.76
CA PHE A 104 18.47 5.59 5.97
C PHE A 104 19.69 6.54 6.06
N SER A 105 20.54 6.64 5.03
CA SER A 105 21.72 7.51 5.04
C SER A 105 21.49 8.89 4.42
N LYS A 106 20.42 9.04 3.63
CA LYS A 106 19.86 10.33 3.22
C LYS A 106 18.36 10.15 3.20
N ILE A 107 17.64 11.01 3.89
CA ILE A 107 16.19 11.13 3.70
C ILE A 107 16.04 11.70 2.29
N GLU A 108 16.20 10.88 1.24
CA GLU A 108 15.67 11.25 -0.06
C GLU A 108 14.17 11.19 0.16
N VAL A 109 13.60 12.37 0.42
CA VAL A 109 12.20 12.63 0.15
C VAL A 109 12.07 12.37 -1.34
N THR A 110 11.92 11.11 -1.74
CA THR A 110 11.46 10.78 -3.08
C THR A 110 10.19 11.59 -3.21
N LYS A 111 10.16 12.45 -4.24
CA LYS A 111 8.98 13.22 -4.62
C LYS A 111 7.89 12.22 -5.03
N GLY A 112 7.28 11.57 -4.06
CA GLY A 112 6.07 10.80 -4.25
C GLY A 112 5.02 11.82 -4.63
N SER A 113 4.57 11.78 -5.89
CA SER A 113 3.26 12.33 -6.21
C SER A 113 2.30 11.64 -5.25
N LEU A 114 1.61 12.40 -4.40
CA LEU A 114 0.45 11.85 -3.69
C LEU A 114 -0.47 11.29 -4.76
N ALA A 115 -0.87 10.03 -4.63
CA ALA A 115 -1.81 9.47 -5.58
C ALA A 115 -3.09 10.32 -5.51
N PRO A 116 -3.68 10.68 -6.67
CA PRO A 116 -4.90 11.49 -6.70
C PRO A 116 -6.09 10.78 -6.03
N GLU A 117 -6.06 9.45 -5.97
CA GLU A 117 -7.03 8.64 -5.25
C GLU A 117 -6.31 7.72 -4.27
N ILE A 118 -6.84 7.62 -3.06
CA ILE A 118 -6.39 6.59 -2.12
C ILE A 118 -6.80 5.23 -2.66
N GLY A 119 -5.80 4.40 -2.94
CA GLY A 119 -6.00 3.03 -3.37
C GLY A 119 -6.82 2.26 -2.34
N GLN A 120 -7.75 1.43 -2.81
CA GLN A 120 -8.47 0.54 -1.91
C GLN A 120 -7.52 -0.56 -1.43
N GLN A 121 -6.90 -0.36 -0.26
CA GLN A 121 -6.08 -1.38 0.38
C GLN A 121 -6.86 -2.67 0.58
N MET A 122 -6.20 -3.80 0.34
CA MET A 122 -6.74 -5.13 0.56
C MET A 122 -7.13 -5.32 2.01
N LEU A 123 -6.33 -4.79 2.96
CA LEU A 123 -6.66 -4.80 4.38
C LEU A 123 -8.03 -4.20 4.66
N SER A 124 -8.41 -3.14 3.95
CA SER A 124 -9.71 -2.50 4.15
C SER A 124 -10.91 -3.33 3.70
N ARG A 125 -10.71 -4.47 3.04
CA ARG A 125 -11.80 -5.43 2.79
C ARG A 125 -12.21 -6.16 4.07
N HIS A 126 -11.35 -6.16 5.09
CA HIS A 126 -11.68 -6.69 6.39
C HIS A 126 -12.67 -5.75 7.13
N PRO A 127 -13.78 -6.24 7.70
CA PRO A 127 -14.83 -5.39 8.28
C PRO A 127 -14.33 -4.38 9.32
N PHE A 128 -13.40 -4.79 10.18
CA PHE A 128 -12.79 -3.94 11.22
C PHE A 128 -11.91 -2.81 10.68
N TYR A 129 -11.41 -2.93 9.45
CA TYR A 129 -10.51 -1.96 8.82
C TYR A 129 -11.17 -1.25 7.63
N SER A 130 -12.50 -1.40 7.46
CA SER A 130 -13.25 -0.89 6.31
C SER A 130 -13.09 0.62 6.08
N ASN A 131 -13.06 1.39 7.16
CA ASN A 131 -12.88 2.85 7.15
C ASN A 131 -11.45 3.29 7.48
N ALA A 132 -10.53 2.34 7.68
CA ALA A 132 -9.15 2.59 8.07
C ALA A 132 -8.19 2.30 6.90
N VAL A 133 -7.12 3.07 6.83
CA VAL A 133 -5.99 2.89 5.91
C VAL A 133 -4.73 2.79 6.74
N LEU A 134 -3.93 1.76 6.49
CA LEU A 134 -2.62 1.61 7.09
C LEU A 134 -1.65 2.47 6.29
N VAL A 135 -0.95 3.39 6.96
CA VAL A 135 -0.03 4.33 6.31
C VAL A 135 1.35 4.26 6.92
N ARG A 136 2.31 4.74 6.14
CA ARG A 136 3.70 4.94 6.54
C ARG A 136 3.87 6.40 6.89
N ASP A 137 4.29 6.65 8.13
CA ASP A 137 4.67 7.98 8.59
C ASP A 137 6.15 7.99 8.94
N TYR A 138 6.79 9.15 8.91
CA TYR A 138 8.19 9.27 9.31
C TYR A 138 8.29 10.07 10.61
N PHE A 139 8.72 9.38 11.67
CA PHE A 139 8.98 10.00 12.95
C PHE A 139 10.38 10.60 12.95
N ARG A 140 10.48 11.93 13.00
CA ARG A 140 11.75 12.67 12.97
C ARG A 140 12.08 13.16 14.37
N CYS A 141 13.34 13.03 14.76
CA CYS A 141 13.86 13.70 15.95
C CYS A 141 14.89 14.74 15.53
N PHE A 142 14.67 15.99 15.93
CA PHE A 142 15.61 17.07 15.65
C PHE A 142 16.41 17.40 16.91
N PRO A 143 17.72 17.07 16.94
CA PRO A 143 18.58 17.53 18.03
C PRO A 143 18.76 19.05 17.93
N ARG A 144 18.86 19.71 19.08
CA ARG A 144 19.28 21.12 19.15
C ARG A 144 20.80 21.22 19.16
N ASP A 145 21.30 22.41 18.80
CA ASP A 145 22.73 22.74 18.78
C ASP A 145 23.42 22.56 20.15
N ASP A 146 22.65 22.67 21.24
CA ASP A 146 23.10 22.46 22.63
C ASP A 146 23.15 20.97 23.05
N GLY A 147 22.79 20.06 22.14
CA GLY A 147 22.78 18.62 22.39
C GLY A 147 21.53 18.11 23.12
N PHE A 148 20.55 18.97 23.42
CA PHE A 148 19.27 18.52 23.96
C PHE A 148 18.28 18.16 22.83
N LEU A 149 17.52 17.09 23.01
CA LEU A 149 16.44 16.75 22.09
C LEU A 149 15.33 17.78 22.22
N LEU A 150 14.91 18.43 21.14
CA LEU A 150 13.71 19.27 21.21
C LEU A 150 13.17 19.65 19.83
N THR A 151 12.62 18.66 19.15
CA THR A 151 11.33 18.70 18.44
C THR A 151 11.16 17.36 17.75
N THR A 152 9.97 16.78 17.85
CA THR A 152 9.58 15.58 17.09
C THR A 152 8.64 15.99 15.97
N SER A 153 8.56 15.21 14.89
CA SER A 153 7.56 15.48 13.86
C SER A 153 6.13 15.31 14.43
N PRO A 154 5.15 16.05 13.90
CA PRO A 154 3.76 15.92 14.31
C PRO A 154 3.15 14.66 13.68
N THR A 155 3.55 13.48 14.17
CA THR A 155 2.88 12.24 13.76
C THR A 155 1.57 12.14 14.51
N VAL A 156 0.48 12.25 13.76
CA VAL A 156 -0.88 11.99 14.24
C VAL A 156 -1.25 10.55 13.81
N GLY A 157 -2.35 9.99 14.28
CA GLY A 157 -2.82 8.68 13.81
C GLY A 157 -3.00 7.66 14.93
N LEU A 158 -3.58 6.53 14.56
CA LEU A 158 -3.98 5.49 15.49
C LEU A 158 -2.87 4.43 15.54
N ASN A 159 -2.20 4.35 16.70
CA ASN A 159 -1.11 3.40 16.94
C ASN A 159 -1.57 2.14 17.67
N TYR A 160 -2.74 2.16 18.30
CA TYR A 160 -3.20 1.07 19.17
C TYR A 160 -4.44 0.37 18.62
N LEU A 161 -4.37 -0.96 18.56
CA LEU A 161 -5.50 -1.83 18.20
C LEU A 161 -6.33 -2.19 19.45
N ASP A 162 -7.19 -1.27 19.85
CA ASP A 162 -8.14 -1.42 20.97
C ASP A 162 -9.57 -1.78 20.48
N ARG A 163 -10.40 -2.35 21.35
CA ARG A 163 -11.84 -2.56 21.18
C ARG A 163 -12.59 -1.39 20.52
N TYR A 164 -12.19 -0.14 20.79
CA TYR A 164 -12.84 1.05 20.23
C TYR A 164 -12.17 1.59 18.96
N PHE A 165 -11.23 0.86 18.36
CA PHE A 165 -10.49 1.24 17.16
C PHE A 165 -11.39 1.81 16.06
N ALA A 166 -12.45 1.09 15.68
CA ALA A 166 -13.37 1.52 14.63
C ALA A 166 -14.02 2.89 14.92
N ARG A 167 -14.31 3.18 16.20
CA ARG A 167 -14.82 4.48 16.62
C ARG A 167 -13.76 5.56 16.51
N TYR A 168 -12.52 5.26 16.89
CA TYR A 168 -11.41 6.23 16.86
C TYR A 168 -10.99 6.61 15.44
N VAL A 169 -11.13 5.71 14.47
CA VAL A 169 -10.88 5.97 13.04
C VAL A 169 -11.77 7.10 12.51
N GLU A 170 -12.95 7.29 13.08
CA GLU A 170 -13.95 8.28 12.64
C GLU A 170 -13.89 9.59 13.43
N VAL A 171 -13.01 9.70 14.44
CA VAL A 171 -12.91 10.90 15.29
C VAL A 171 -12.22 12.05 14.54
N PRO A 172 -12.69 13.31 14.64
CA PRO A 172 -12.04 14.46 14.04
C PRO A 172 -10.59 14.69 14.53
N SER A 173 -9.72 15.21 13.67
CA SER A 173 -8.28 15.43 13.92
C SER A 173 -7.91 16.15 15.22
N HIS A 174 -8.74 17.10 15.68
CA HIS A 174 -8.49 17.84 16.92
C HIS A 174 -8.76 17.00 18.18
N ALA A 175 -9.50 15.89 18.06
CA ALA A 175 -9.85 14.98 19.15
C ALA A 175 -8.97 13.71 19.12
N GLU A 176 -8.37 13.39 17.97
CA GLU A 176 -7.25 12.43 17.87
C GLU A 176 -5.99 12.90 18.61
N THR A 177 -5.86 14.16 18.99
CA THR A 177 -4.75 14.60 19.84
C THR A 177 -5.11 14.56 21.33
N VAL A 178 -6.30 14.07 21.69
CA VAL A 178 -6.83 14.24 23.04
C VAL A 178 -6.92 12.93 23.80
N HIS A 179 -7.17 11.79 23.17
CA HIS A 179 -7.32 10.52 23.90
C HIS A 179 -6.01 9.69 23.94
N GLN A 180 -5.63 9.32 25.16
CA GLN A 180 -4.44 8.53 25.47
C GLN A 180 -4.47 7.11 24.89
N ASP A 181 -5.67 6.59 24.66
CA ASP A 181 -5.87 5.18 24.32
C ASP A 181 -5.60 4.86 22.84
N HIS A 182 -5.37 5.87 21.99
CA HIS A 182 -5.20 5.64 20.55
C HIS A 182 -3.89 6.14 19.94
N SER A 183 -3.18 7.08 20.57
CA SER A 183 -1.89 7.60 20.07
C SER A 183 -0.78 7.33 21.08
N ALA A 184 0.30 6.72 20.61
CA ALA A 184 1.45 6.40 21.45
C ALA A 184 2.13 7.66 21.99
N LEU A 185 2.23 8.69 21.15
CA LEU A 185 2.80 9.97 21.54
C LEU A 185 1.93 10.68 22.58
N GLU A 186 0.60 10.69 22.40
CA GLU A 186 -0.32 11.31 23.36
C GLU A 186 -0.31 10.59 24.70
N ASN A 187 -0.20 9.27 24.69
CA ASN A 187 -0.06 8.51 25.92
C ASN A 187 1.20 8.90 26.70
N ILE A 188 2.35 8.96 26.03
CA ILE A 188 3.61 9.33 26.67
C ILE A 188 3.53 10.78 27.17
N ARG A 189 2.93 11.68 26.38
CA ARG A 189 2.72 13.08 26.74
C ARG A 189 1.89 13.22 28.00
N ARG A 190 0.72 12.57 28.09
CA ARG A 190 -0.15 12.62 29.28
C ARG A 190 0.48 12.00 30.52
N GLY A 191 1.14 10.85 30.37
CA GLY A 191 1.86 10.21 31.48
C GLY A 191 2.89 11.18 32.08
N TRP A 192 3.56 11.95 31.22
CA TRP A 192 4.49 12.98 31.65
C TRP A 192 3.79 14.19 32.29
N GLU A 193 2.67 14.67 31.73
CA GLU A 193 1.90 15.77 32.35
C GLU A 193 1.43 15.45 33.78
N LEU A 194 1.10 14.19 34.05
CA LEU A 194 0.61 13.75 35.36
C LEU A 194 1.74 13.48 36.35
N ASP A 195 2.71 12.65 35.97
CA ASP A 195 3.70 12.09 36.89
C ASP A 195 5.10 12.71 36.74
N GLY A 196 5.30 13.61 35.77
CA GLY A 196 6.62 14.18 35.51
C GLY A 196 7.61 13.10 35.04
N THR A 197 8.82 13.17 35.57
CA THR A 197 9.84 12.11 35.46
C THR A 197 9.87 11.19 36.70
N ALA A 198 8.86 11.28 37.58
CA ALA A 198 8.85 10.52 38.84
C ALA A 198 8.62 9.02 38.64
N SER A 199 7.85 8.66 37.61
CA SER A 199 7.58 7.26 37.20
C SER A 199 8.68 6.67 36.31
N TRP A 200 9.70 7.46 35.95
CA TRP A 200 10.74 7.00 35.04
C TRP A 200 11.76 6.18 35.81
N GLU A 201 12.02 4.97 35.31
CA GLU A 201 13.03 4.08 35.87
C GLU A 201 14.43 4.69 35.74
N ILE A 202 14.65 5.57 34.74
CA ILE A 202 15.91 6.27 34.49
C ILE A 202 15.63 7.73 34.09
N LYS A 203 16.18 8.69 34.83
CA LYS A 203 16.03 10.15 34.55
C LYS A 203 17.04 10.66 33.51
N LEU A 204 17.06 10.03 32.33
CA LEU A 204 17.96 10.39 31.22
C LEU A 204 17.18 10.68 29.93
N VAL A 205 17.73 11.55 29.07
CA VAL A 205 17.13 11.83 27.74
C VAL A 205 17.07 10.54 26.91
N HIS A 206 18.08 9.69 27.05
CA HIS A 206 18.15 8.38 26.40
C HIS A 206 17.01 7.44 26.83
N TRP A 207 16.51 7.57 28.08
CA TRP A 207 15.36 6.79 28.54
C TRP A 207 14.09 7.18 27.79
N LEU A 208 13.81 8.48 27.72
CA LEU A 208 12.68 9.02 26.97
C LEU A 208 12.75 8.57 25.50
N MET A 209 13.93 8.61 24.90
CA MET A 209 14.14 8.17 23.52
C MET A 209 13.85 6.70 23.33
N VAL A 210 14.40 5.84 24.19
CA VAL A 210 14.12 4.40 24.11
C VAL A 210 12.64 4.12 24.35
N LEU A 211 11.98 4.85 25.26
CA LEU A 211 10.54 4.74 25.49
C LEU A 211 9.72 5.14 24.26
N LEU A 212 10.02 6.30 23.67
CA LEU A 212 9.36 6.81 22.46
C LEU A 212 9.55 5.87 21.28
N VAL A 213 10.81 5.51 20.99
CA VAL A 213 11.15 4.58 19.91
C VAL A 213 10.45 3.24 20.12
N ASN A 214 10.53 2.66 21.32
CA ASN A 214 9.92 1.36 21.58
C ASN A 214 8.39 1.38 21.36
N GLU A 215 7.70 2.37 21.91
CA GLU A 215 6.24 2.48 21.76
C GLU A 215 5.80 2.72 20.31
N LEU A 216 6.58 3.49 19.53
CA LEU A 216 6.28 3.80 18.14
C LEU A 216 6.69 2.70 17.16
N GLU A 217 7.80 2.01 17.42
CA GLU A 217 8.31 0.94 16.55
C GLU A 217 7.45 -0.33 16.65
N VAL A 218 6.90 -0.64 17.82
CA VAL A 218 5.99 -1.78 18.02
C VAL A 218 4.58 -1.48 17.47
N ALA A 219 4.25 -0.21 17.15
CA ALA A 219 2.99 0.13 16.53
C ALA A 219 2.87 -0.43 15.08
N PRO A 220 1.66 -0.84 14.65
CA PRO A 220 0.38 -0.73 15.36
C PRO A 220 0.03 -1.95 16.24
N HIS A 221 0.96 -2.89 16.41
CA HIS A 221 0.75 -4.13 17.15
C HIS A 221 0.87 -3.99 18.67
N ASN A 222 1.04 -2.76 19.17
CA ASN A 222 1.00 -2.50 20.59
C ASN A 222 -0.47 -2.45 21.06
N HIS A 223 -0.82 -3.24 22.07
CA HIS A 223 -2.20 -3.38 22.54
C HIS A 223 -2.28 -2.80 23.96
N ARG A 224 -3.10 -1.77 24.19
CA ARG A 224 -3.26 -1.19 25.54
C ARG A 224 -4.50 -1.68 26.29
N LEU A 225 -5.41 -2.36 25.62
CA LEU A 225 -6.68 -2.87 26.17
C LEU A 225 -7.08 -4.19 25.48
N TRP A 226 -8.09 -4.87 26.01
CA TRP A 226 -8.55 -6.21 25.57
C TRP A 226 -8.57 -6.42 24.05
N LYS A 227 -8.03 -7.57 23.59
CA LYS A 227 -7.90 -7.98 22.18
C LYS A 227 -9.24 -8.28 21.50
N ASN A 228 -9.99 -7.25 21.13
CA ASN A 228 -11.19 -7.41 20.30
C ASN A 228 -10.97 -7.03 18.83
N VAL A 229 -9.76 -6.58 18.46
CA VAL A 229 -9.40 -6.27 17.07
C VAL A 229 -8.46 -7.36 16.56
N PRO A 230 -8.71 -7.92 15.36
CA PRO A 230 -7.79 -8.88 14.76
C PRO A 230 -6.49 -8.17 14.39
N ASP A 231 -5.38 -8.73 14.84
CA ASP A 231 -4.05 -8.34 14.41
C ASP A 231 -3.93 -8.28 12.88
N ILE A 232 -3.06 -7.42 12.34
CA ILE A 232 -2.93 -7.17 10.89
C ILE A 232 -2.69 -8.48 10.14
N GLN A 233 -1.79 -9.34 10.64
CA GLN A 233 -1.55 -10.64 10.01
C GLN A 233 -2.83 -11.48 9.94
N ASN A 234 -3.58 -11.52 11.05
CA ASN A 234 -4.82 -12.27 11.16
C ASN A 234 -5.94 -11.67 10.30
N ALA A 235 -5.91 -10.36 10.06
CA ALA A 235 -6.85 -9.67 9.17
C ALA A 235 -6.62 -10.01 7.69
N TYR A 236 -5.37 -10.26 7.29
CA TYR A 236 -5.06 -10.73 5.92
C TYR A 236 -5.46 -12.19 5.68
N LEU A 237 -5.47 -13.06 6.70
CA LEU A 237 -5.85 -14.48 6.53
C LEU A 237 -7.20 -14.71 5.81
N PRO A 238 -8.33 -14.10 6.22
CA PRO A 238 -9.59 -14.26 5.51
C PRO A 238 -9.55 -13.70 4.08
N ILE A 239 -8.80 -12.62 3.84
CA ILE A 239 -8.62 -12.04 2.49
C ILE A 239 -7.87 -13.03 1.59
N VAL A 240 -6.77 -13.59 2.06
CA VAL A 240 -5.99 -14.61 1.33
C VAL A 240 -6.85 -15.84 1.03
N ARG A 241 -7.69 -16.26 1.98
CA ARG A 241 -8.64 -17.37 1.77
C ARG A 241 -9.68 -17.04 0.69
N ASP A 242 -10.24 -15.84 0.69
CA ASP A 242 -11.18 -15.38 -0.35
C ASP A 242 -10.54 -15.42 -1.74
N LEU A 243 -9.32 -14.89 -1.87
CA LEU A 243 -8.57 -14.91 -3.14
C LEU A 243 -8.34 -16.35 -3.62
N LYS A 244 -7.86 -17.24 -2.73
CA LYS A 244 -7.64 -18.66 -3.03
C LYS A 244 -8.94 -19.38 -3.44
N HIS A 245 -10.07 -19.02 -2.83
CA HIS A 245 -11.38 -19.57 -3.19
C HIS A 245 -11.85 -19.08 -4.56
N ARG A 246 -11.75 -17.78 -4.84
CA ARG A 246 -12.11 -17.20 -6.14
C ARG A 246 -11.27 -17.74 -7.29
N ARG A 247 -9.99 -18.04 -7.06
CA ARG A 247 -9.14 -18.76 -8.01
C ARG A 247 -9.70 -20.14 -8.38
N ALA A 248 -10.33 -20.85 -7.44
CA ALA A 248 -10.92 -22.17 -7.69
C ALA A 248 -12.30 -22.09 -8.39
N SER A 249 -12.91 -20.91 -8.45
CA SER A 249 -14.20 -20.72 -9.09
C SER A 249 -14.09 -20.70 -10.62
N ARG A 250 -15.21 -20.96 -11.30
CA ARG A 250 -15.26 -20.95 -12.77
C ARG A 250 -14.99 -19.55 -13.30
N PHE A 251 -14.11 -19.46 -14.28
CA PHE A 251 -13.64 -18.20 -14.84
C PHE A 251 -14.76 -17.39 -15.51
N ARG A 252 -14.78 -16.09 -15.22
CA ARG A 252 -15.63 -15.09 -15.89
C ARG A 252 -14.76 -13.99 -16.51
N ARG A 253 -15.17 -13.49 -17.68
CA ARG A 253 -14.47 -12.37 -18.34
C ARG A 253 -14.41 -11.16 -17.39
N HIS A 254 -13.28 -10.43 -17.42
CA HIS A 254 -12.94 -9.28 -16.55
C HIS A 254 -12.67 -9.62 -15.07
N GLU A 255 -13.35 -10.62 -14.50
CA GLU A 255 -13.10 -11.08 -13.12
C GLU A 255 -11.66 -11.59 -12.93
N SER A 256 -11.10 -12.27 -13.93
CA SER A 256 -9.72 -12.80 -13.86
C SER A 256 -8.66 -11.70 -13.77
N VAL A 257 -8.86 -10.56 -14.46
CA VAL A 257 -7.92 -9.44 -14.41
C VAL A 257 -7.98 -8.76 -13.05
N ASN A 258 -9.19 -8.55 -12.54
CA ASN A 258 -9.38 -8.00 -11.20
C ASN A 258 -8.80 -8.93 -10.13
N LEU A 259 -9.02 -10.24 -10.24
CA LEU A 259 -8.44 -11.22 -9.33
C LEU A 259 -6.91 -11.18 -9.32
N VAL A 260 -6.26 -11.12 -10.50
CA VAL A 260 -4.80 -10.96 -10.60
C VAL A 260 -4.35 -9.66 -9.93
N ARG A 261 -5.04 -8.53 -10.19
CA ARG A 261 -4.72 -7.24 -9.56
C ARG A 261 -4.83 -7.31 -8.04
N GLU A 262 -5.87 -7.95 -7.52
CA GLU A 262 -6.07 -8.14 -6.08
C GLU A 262 -4.99 -9.04 -5.45
N TYR A 263 -4.55 -10.09 -6.15
CA TYR A 263 -3.41 -10.91 -5.72
C TYR A 263 -2.13 -10.07 -5.63
N VAL A 264 -1.83 -9.27 -6.67
CA VAL A 264 -0.65 -8.40 -6.71
C VAL A 264 -0.72 -7.34 -5.60
N SER A 265 -1.84 -6.63 -5.47
CA SER A 265 -2.04 -5.63 -4.40
C SER A 265 -1.85 -6.23 -3.01
N CYS A 266 -2.41 -7.42 -2.76
CA CYS A 266 -2.26 -8.10 -1.46
C CYS A 266 -0.81 -8.51 -1.20
N MET A 267 -0.11 -9.01 -2.24
CA MET A 267 1.30 -9.35 -2.15
C MET A 267 2.18 -8.12 -1.89
N ASP A 268 1.91 -7.01 -2.57
CA ASP A 268 2.67 -5.77 -2.44
C ASP A 268 2.49 -5.17 -1.04
N GLU A 269 1.26 -5.07 -0.53
CA GLU A 269 0.98 -4.58 0.83
C GLU A 269 1.70 -5.43 1.91
N ILE A 270 1.54 -6.76 1.85
CA ILE A 270 2.18 -7.66 2.84
C ILE A 270 3.70 -7.59 2.72
N SER A 271 4.24 -7.49 1.50
CA SER A 271 5.68 -7.37 1.27
C SER A 271 6.23 -6.09 1.88
N GLN A 272 5.55 -4.95 1.70
CA GLN A 272 5.95 -3.67 2.28
C GLN A 272 5.87 -3.67 3.81
N ILE A 273 4.82 -4.25 4.41
CA ILE A 273 4.72 -4.38 5.87
C ILE A 273 5.90 -5.20 6.42
N ASN A 274 6.23 -6.33 5.77
CA ASN A 274 7.38 -7.15 6.14
C ASN A 274 8.69 -6.38 5.96
N GLU A 275 8.84 -5.65 4.87
CA GLU A 275 10.03 -4.87 4.58
C GLU A 275 10.26 -3.74 5.60
N ILE A 276 9.20 -3.04 6.02
CA ILE A 276 9.26 -2.01 7.06
C ILE A 276 9.66 -2.67 8.36
N SER A 277 9.01 -3.77 8.73
CA SER A 277 9.33 -4.47 9.97
C SER A 277 10.79 -4.92 10.07
N MET A 278 11.39 -5.37 8.96
CA MET A 278 12.82 -5.70 8.92
C MET A 278 13.70 -4.46 9.15
N GLN A 279 13.31 -3.30 8.61
CA GLN A 279 14.01 -2.04 8.89
C GLN A 279 13.88 -1.62 10.36
N LYS A 280 12.70 -1.79 10.96
CA LYS A 280 12.47 -1.53 12.39
C LYS A 280 13.39 -2.39 13.27
N ILE A 281 13.53 -3.68 12.95
CA ILE A 281 14.46 -4.59 13.63
C ILE A 281 15.91 -4.12 13.47
N GLU A 282 16.33 -3.73 12.26
CA GLU A 282 17.68 -3.20 12.03
C GLU A 282 17.93 -1.92 12.84
N PHE A 283 16.97 -1.01 12.87
CA PHE A 283 17.02 0.24 13.62
C PHE A 283 17.12 -0.01 15.13
N LEU A 284 16.26 -0.86 15.69
CA LEU A 284 16.31 -1.27 17.09
C LEU A 284 17.61 -2.00 17.42
N GLY A 285 18.16 -2.77 16.48
CA GLY A 285 19.49 -3.37 16.60
C GLY A 285 20.60 -2.33 16.76
N LYS A 286 20.59 -1.27 15.94
CA LYS A 286 21.53 -0.13 16.06
C LYS A 286 21.34 0.60 17.39
N LEU A 287 20.08 0.83 17.78
CA LEU A 287 19.74 1.43 19.08
C LEU A 287 20.27 0.59 20.24
N ARG A 288 20.14 -0.74 20.17
CA ARG A 288 20.66 -1.66 21.19
C ARG A 288 22.18 -1.54 21.34
N GLU A 289 22.93 -1.51 20.24
CA GLU A 289 24.38 -1.35 20.28
C GLU A 289 24.79 0.04 20.79
N HIS A 290 24.02 1.08 20.47
CA HIS A 290 24.19 2.40 21.04
C HIS A 290 23.96 2.37 22.57
N CYS A 291 22.89 1.71 23.04
CA CYS A 291 22.59 1.56 24.46
C CYS A 291 23.70 0.82 25.23
N LYS A 292 24.32 -0.20 24.63
CA LYS A 292 25.47 -0.92 25.20
C LYS A 292 26.73 -0.04 25.29
N SER A 293 27.00 0.70 24.22
CA SER A 293 28.21 1.52 24.07
C SER A 293 28.17 2.85 24.81
N LEU A 294 27.01 3.27 25.35
CA LEU A 294 26.86 4.44 26.20
C LEU A 294 27.88 4.43 27.35
N LYS A 295 28.94 5.25 27.23
CA LYS A 295 29.92 5.46 28.29
C LYS A 295 29.29 6.32 29.40
N LEU A 296 28.64 5.68 30.37
CA LEU A 296 28.12 6.29 31.60
C LEU A 296 29.23 6.84 32.54
N ALA A 297 30.47 7.03 32.05
CA ALA A 297 31.59 7.51 32.86
C ALA A 297 31.36 8.91 33.45
N ARG A 298 30.58 9.77 32.77
CA ARG A 298 30.17 11.10 33.31
C ARG A 298 28.99 11.06 34.28
N LEU A 299 28.29 9.93 34.39
CA LEU A 299 27.03 9.77 35.13
C LEU A 299 27.12 8.81 36.33
N HIS A 300 28.33 8.28 36.60
CA HIS A 300 28.62 7.37 37.70
C HIS A 300 28.26 7.93 39.10
N HIS A 301 28.13 9.25 39.23
CA HIS A 301 27.78 9.92 40.48
C HIS A 301 26.26 10.11 40.68
N ILE A 302 25.44 9.90 39.63
CA ILE A 302 23.99 10.12 39.62
C ILE A 302 23.22 8.81 39.51
N LEU A 303 23.74 7.82 38.77
CA LEU A 303 23.02 6.59 38.45
C LEU A 303 23.71 5.38 39.10
N GLY A 304 22.97 4.71 39.97
CA GLY A 304 23.39 3.49 40.63
C GLY A 304 23.60 2.37 39.60
N SER A 305 24.87 2.09 39.30
CA SER A 305 25.44 0.78 38.95
C SER A 305 24.60 -0.15 38.05
N ILE A 306 24.99 -0.26 36.76
CA ILE A 306 24.88 -1.45 35.88
C ILE A 306 23.45 -1.94 35.51
N ASN A 307 22.49 -1.95 36.44
CA ASN A 307 21.14 -2.50 36.32
C ASN A 307 20.24 -1.72 35.34
N GLU A 308 20.53 -0.44 35.18
CA GLU A 308 19.78 0.48 34.31
C GLU A 308 20.16 0.35 32.83
N LYS A 309 21.43 0.06 32.53
CA LYS A 309 21.86 -0.27 31.16
C LYS A 309 21.20 -1.55 30.67
N SER A 310 21.13 -2.57 31.54
CA SER A 310 20.43 -3.82 31.23
C SER A 310 18.95 -3.58 30.98
N LEU A 311 18.31 -2.64 31.68
CA LEU A 311 16.90 -2.32 31.49
C LEU A 311 16.61 -1.65 30.14
N LEU A 312 17.43 -0.68 29.73
CA LEU A 312 17.35 -0.06 28.39
C LEU A 312 17.48 -1.11 27.28
N VAL A 313 18.48 -1.99 27.40
CA VAL A 313 18.72 -3.06 26.44
C VAL A 313 17.58 -4.09 26.47
N GLN A 314 17.08 -4.46 27.64
CA GLN A 314 15.96 -5.39 27.80
C GLN A 314 14.70 -4.88 27.10
N ARG A 315 14.33 -3.61 27.28
CA ARG A 315 13.16 -3.02 26.61
C ARG A 315 13.29 -3.08 25.09
N VAL A 316 14.48 -2.79 24.56
CA VAL A 316 14.75 -2.89 23.11
C VAL A 316 14.67 -4.35 22.64
N ASP A 317 15.21 -5.30 23.40
CA ASP A 317 15.13 -6.73 23.05
C ASP A 317 13.69 -7.26 23.11
N GLU A 318 12.86 -6.78 24.05
CA GLU A 318 11.43 -7.09 24.11
C GLU A 318 10.68 -6.55 22.88
N ALA A 319 10.99 -5.32 22.46
CA ALA A 319 10.46 -4.70 21.25
C ALA A 319 10.78 -5.53 19.99
N VAL A 320 12.07 -5.90 19.84
CA VAL A 320 12.54 -6.70 18.70
C VAL A 320 11.81 -8.04 18.67
N LYS A 321 11.72 -8.75 19.80
CA LYS A 321 11.00 -10.02 19.89
C LYS A 321 9.52 -9.91 19.54
N GLN A 322 8.87 -8.81 19.94
CA GLN A 322 7.48 -8.56 19.62
C GLN A 322 7.31 -8.38 18.10
N ILE A 323 8.14 -7.55 17.47
CA ILE A 323 8.11 -7.33 16.01
C ILE A 323 8.44 -8.63 15.25
N GLU A 324 9.45 -9.40 15.67
CA GLU A 324 9.79 -10.68 15.03
C GLU A 324 8.61 -11.67 15.08
N LYS A 325 7.97 -11.79 16.24
CA LYS A 325 6.77 -12.62 16.41
C LYS A 325 5.62 -12.16 15.53
N ASP A 326 5.40 -10.85 15.47
CA ASP A 326 4.36 -10.22 14.65
C ASP A 326 4.68 -10.20 13.16
N ASN A 327 5.83 -10.75 12.73
CA ASN A 327 6.22 -10.88 11.32
C ASN A 327 6.50 -12.33 10.88
N GLU A 328 6.51 -13.30 11.79
CA GLU A 328 6.91 -14.69 11.48
C GLU A 328 6.10 -15.31 10.31
N ASN A 329 4.82 -14.96 10.19
CA ASN A 329 3.93 -15.54 9.19
C ASN A 329 3.87 -14.76 7.86
N LEU A 330 4.31 -13.49 7.81
CA LEU A 330 4.20 -12.69 6.57
C LEU A 330 4.97 -13.31 5.40
N PRO A 331 6.23 -13.76 5.55
CA PRO A 331 6.96 -14.39 4.45
C PRO A 331 6.27 -15.65 3.92
N ARG A 332 5.65 -16.44 4.81
CA ARG A 332 4.89 -17.63 4.44
C ARG A 332 3.65 -17.24 3.62
N LEU A 333 2.91 -16.21 4.04
CA LEU A 333 1.74 -15.71 3.32
C LEU A 333 2.09 -15.16 1.93
N ILE A 334 3.21 -14.43 1.80
CA ILE A 334 3.70 -13.93 0.50
C ILE A 334 4.01 -15.09 -0.43
N ASN A 335 4.74 -16.11 0.05
CA ASN A 335 5.09 -17.27 -0.78
C ASN A 335 3.84 -18.08 -1.19
N ASP A 336 2.88 -18.23 -0.28
CA ASP A 336 1.59 -18.86 -0.54
C ASP A 336 0.78 -18.13 -1.61
N LEU A 337 0.74 -16.79 -1.56
CA LEU A 337 0.07 -15.96 -2.55
C LEU A 337 0.75 -16.05 -3.90
N LYS A 338 2.09 -15.97 -3.93
CA LYS A 338 2.91 -16.12 -5.15
C LYS A 338 2.65 -17.46 -5.84
N THR A 339 2.76 -18.55 -5.08
CA THR A 339 2.46 -19.90 -5.59
C THR A 339 1.02 -19.98 -6.10
N SER A 340 0.09 -19.34 -5.40
CA SER A 340 -1.32 -19.36 -5.80
C SER A 340 -1.59 -18.58 -7.09
N LEU A 341 -0.88 -17.47 -7.29
CA LEU A 341 -0.94 -16.65 -8.49
C LEU A 341 -0.29 -17.35 -9.69
N ASP A 342 0.84 -18.04 -9.49
CA ASP A 342 1.48 -18.84 -10.54
C ASP A 342 0.56 -19.96 -11.04
N VAL A 343 -0.13 -20.66 -10.12
CA VAL A 343 -1.15 -21.65 -10.47
C VAL A 343 -2.30 -21.01 -11.26
N LEU A 344 -2.74 -19.81 -10.88
CA LEU A 344 -3.78 -19.08 -11.61
C LEU A 344 -3.34 -18.77 -13.06
N PHE A 345 -2.09 -18.35 -13.27
CA PHE A 345 -1.57 -18.11 -14.62
C PHE A 345 -1.50 -19.40 -15.44
N GLN A 346 -1.06 -20.51 -14.84
CA GLN A 346 -1.04 -21.81 -15.52
C GLN A 346 -2.44 -22.26 -15.95
N LEU A 347 -3.43 -22.16 -15.06
CA LEU A 347 -4.83 -22.49 -15.37
C LEU A 347 -5.35 -21.63 -16.53
N ARG A 348 -5.02 -20.33 -16.55
CA ARG A 348 -5.42 -19.42 -17.62
C ARG A 348 -4.84 -19.82 -18.97
N THR A 349 -3.57 -20.20 -19.01
CA THR A 349 -2.93 -20.68 -20.24
C THR A 349 -3.61 -21.95 -20.77
N ILE A 350 -3.95 -22.88 -19.88
CA ILE A 350 -4.64 -24.12 -20.25
C ILE A 350 -6.04 -23.82 -20.83
N GLU A 351 -6.83 -22.98 -20.16
CA GLU A 351 -8.16 -22.63 -20.66
C GLU A 351 -8.14 -21.89 -21.99
N GLN A 352 -7.16 -21.00 -22.19
CA GLN A 352 -6.99 -20.32 -23.48
C GLN A 352 -6.68 -21.31 -24.61
N ASN A 353 -5.85 -22.33 -24.33
CA ASN A 353 -5.55 -23.38 -25.29
C ASN A 353 -6.80 -24.22 -25.62
N GLU A 354 -7.59 -24.62 -24.62
CA GLU A 354 -8.86 -25.35 -24.83
C GLU A 354 -9.86 -24.55 -25.67
N LEU A 355 -10.01 -23.25 -25.38
CA LEU A 355 -10.87 -22.37 -26.18
C LEU A 355 -10.37 -22.22 -27.62
N ALA A 356 -9.06 -22.17 -27.83
CA ALA A 356 -8.47 -22.12 -29.17
C ALA A 356 -8.77 -23.41 -29.96
N ILE A 357 -8.64 -24.59 -29.33
CA ILE A 357 -8.97 -25.88 -29.94
C ILE A 357 -10.47 -25.95 -30.31
N ILE A 358 -11.35 -25.52 -29.41
CA ILE A 358 -12.79 -25.48 -29.67
C ILE A 358 -13.10 -24.53 -30.83
N ALA A 359 -12.50 -23.34 -30.85
CA ALA A 359 -12.67 -22.38 -31.94
C ALA A 359 -12.18 -22.95 -33.29
N GLU A 360 -11.05 -23.65 -33.29
CA GLU A 360 -10.53 -24.34 -34.48
C GLU A 360 -11.51 -25.42 -34.98
N SER A 361 -12.05 -26.23 -34.06
CA SER A 361 -13.04 -27.27 -34.41
C SER A 361 -14.32 -26.67 -34.99
N ASN A 362 -14.79 -25.55 -34.42
CA ASN A 362 -15.93 -24.81 -34.93
C ASN A 362 -15.64 -24.19 -36.29
N ASN A 363 -14.45 -23.63 -36.50
CA ASN A 363 -14.05 -23.07 -37.79
C ASN A 363 -14.02 -24.16 -38.87
N LYS A 364 -13.53 -25.36 -38.54
CA LYS A 364 -13.60 -26.52 -39.44
C LYS A 364 -15.04 -26.92 -39.77
N ALA A 365 -15.93 -26.93 -38.78
CA ALA A 365 -17.34 -27.24 -39.00
C ALA A 365 -18.03 -26.19 -39.88
N ILE A 366 -17.74 -24.89 -39.66
CA ILE A 366 -18.23 -23.79 -40.49
C ILE A 366 -17.73 -23.93 -41.92
N LEU A 367 -16.45 -24.27 -42.13
CA LEU A 367 -15.88 -24.49 -43.45
C LEU A 367 -16.62 -25.63 -44.17
N VAL A 368 -16.82 -26.78 -43.51
CA VAL A 368 -17.56 -27.91 -44.08
C VAL A 368 -19.00 -27.52 -44.44
N PHE A 369 -19.71 -26.84 -43.54
CA PHE A 369 -21.07 -26.37 -43.80
C PHE A 369 -21.14 -25.37 -44.97
N THR A 370 -20.17 -24.48 -45.05
CA THR A 370 -20.04 -23.50 -46.13
C THR A 370 -19.82 -24.18 -47.48
N VAL A 371 -18.95 -25.20 -47.54
CA VAL A 371 -18.76 -26.02 -48.76
C VAL A 371 -20.06 -26.72 -49.16
N VAL A 372 -20.78 -27.30 -48.20
CA VAL A 372 -22.09 -27.94 -48.44
C VAL A 372 -23.08 -26.92 -49.02
N ILE A 373 -23.20 -25.72 -48.44
CA ILE A 373 -24.06 -24.65 -48.96
C ILE A 373 -23.66 -24.27 -50.39
N PHE A 374 -22.37 -24.03 -50.65
CA PHE A 374 -21.89 -23.59 -51.96
C PHE A 374 -22.19 -24.61 -53.07
N ILE A 375 -22.24 -25.90 -52.76
CA ILE A 375 -22.60 -26.94 -53.73
C ILE A 375 -24.13 -27.05 -53.86
N PHE A 376 -24.86 -27.20 -52.75
CA PHE A 376 -26.29 -27.53 -52.79
C PHE A 376 -27.20 -26.35 -53.08
N LEU A 377 -26.89 -25.14 -52.59
CA LEU A 377 -27.75 -23.97 -52.79
C LEU A 377 -27.93 -23.60 -54.27
N PRO A 378 -26.87 -23.48 -55.10
CA PRO A 378 -27.07 -23.23 -56.52
C PRO A 378 -27.73 -24.43 -57.23
N LEU A 379 -27.41 -25.67 -56.86
CA LEU A 379 -28.04 -26.85 -57.44
C LEU A 379 -29.55 -26.88 -57.16
N SER A 380 -29.96 -26.58 -55.91
CA SER A 380 -31.35 -26.44 -55.50
C SER A 380 -32.06 -25.28 -56.20
N PHE A 381 -31.35 -24.17 -56.44
CA PHE A 381 -31.90 -23.08 -57.24
C PHE A 381 -32.21 -23.52 -58.67
N PHE A 382 -31.25 -24.19 -59.35
CA PHE A 382 -31.47 -24.67 -60.72
C PHE A 382 -32.58 -25.72 -60.80
N THR A 383 -32.61 -26.70 -59.91
CA THR A 383 -33.69 -27.71 -59.91
C THR A 383 -35.06 -27.08 -59.65
N SER A 384 -35.15 -26.12 -58.74
CA SER A 384 -36.39 -25.37 -58.50
C SER A 384 -36.80 -24.53 -59.71
N TYR A 385 -35.86 -23.79 -60.32
CA TYR A 385 -36.12 -22.96 -61.50
C TYR A 385 -36.64 -23.79 -62.68
N PHE A 386 -36.04 -24.96 -62.95
CA PHE A 386 -36.51 -25.86 -64.00
C PHE A 386 -37.77 -26.66 -63.64
N GLY A 387 -38.07 -26.81 -62.34
CA GLY A 387 -39.32 -27.39 -61.85
C GLY A 387 -40.53 -26.44 -61.96
N MET A 388 -40.30 -25.15 -62.21
CA MET A 388 -41.38 -24.21 -62.51
C MET A 388 -41.95 -24.50 -63.91
N ASN A 389 -43.26 -24.68 -64.00
CA ASN A 389 -43.98 -24.88 -65.28
C ASN A 389 -44.00 -23.58 -66.12
N LEU A 390 -42.85 -23.18 -66.64
CA LEU A 390 -42.69 -22.07 -67.56
C LEU A 390 -43.12 -22.51 -68.97
N GLN A 391 -44.08 -21.80 -69.56
CA GLN A 391 -44.65 -22.10 -70.89
C GLN A 391 -43.59 -22.29 -71.99
N GLY A 392 -42.47 -21.55 -71.94
CA GLY A 392 -41.39 -21.63 -72.93
C GLY A 392 -40.52 -22.90 -72.84
N ILE A 393 -40.45 -23.55 -71.67
CA ILE A 393 -39.65 -24.77 -71.46
C ILE A 393 -40.48 -26.02 -71.80
N ALA A 394 -41.79 -26.01 -71.52
CA ALA A 394 -42.68 -27.15 -71.79
C ALA A 394 -42.97 -27.38 -73.29
N ASN A 395 -42.96 -26.32 -74.10
CA ASN A 395 -43.26 -26.37 -75.56
C ASN A 395 -41.99 -26.26 -76.42
N THR A 396 -40.88 -26.83 -75.98
CA THR A 396 -39.60 -26.75 -76.69
C THR A 396 -39.35 -28.02 -77.55
N ASP A 397 -38.92 -27.84 -78.80
CA ASP A 397 -38.59 -28.93 -79.75
C ASP A 397 -37.24 -29.63 -79.48
N LYS A 398 -36.58 -29.32 -78.36
CA LYS A 398 -35.22 -29.80 -78.03
C LYS A 398 -35.32 -31.15 -77.30
N THR A 399 -34.50 -32.10 -77.73
CA THR A 399 -34.41 -33.45 -77.14
C THR A 399 -33.79 -33.45 -75.74
N GLN A 400 -34.09 -34.51 -74.96
CA GLN A 400 -33.57 -34.74 -73.61
C GLN A 400 -32.03 -34.70 -73.52
N GLY A 401 -31.32 -35.01 -74.62
CA GLY A 401 -29.86 -34.88 -74.70
C GLY A 401 -29.36 -33.44 -74.64
N TYR A 402 -30.09 -32.48 -75.22
CA TYR A 402 -29.75 -31.05 -75.13
C TYR A 402 -29.93 -30.52 -73.71
N PHE A 403 -30.95 -31.00 -72.99
CA PHE A 403 -31.17 -30.67 -71.58
C PHE A 403 -29.97 -31.08 -70.72
N TRP A 404 -29.50 -32.32 -70.84
CA TRP A 404 -28.33 -32.79 -70.08
C TRP A 404 -27.03 -32.11 -70.50
N ALA A 405 -26.86 -31.73 -71.77
CA ALA A 405 -25.69 -30.98 -72.22
C ALA A 405 -25.61 -29.58 -71.58
N VAL A 406 -26.73 -28.87 -71.47
CA VAL A 406 -26.78 -27.52 -70.89
C VAL A 406 -26.75 -27.58 -69.36
N CYS A 407 -27.64 -28.35 -68.72
CA CYS A 407 -27.67 -28.44 -67.26
C CYS A 407 -26.40 -29.10 -66.70
N GLY A 408 -25.86 -30.11 -67.40
CA GLY A 408 -24.61 -30.77 -67.01
C GLY A 408 -23.42 -29.83 -67.09
N SER A 409 -23.27 -29.05 -68.18
CA SER A 409 -22.16 -28.09 -68.31
C SER A 409 -22.23 -26.94 -67.31
N VAL A 410 -23.42 -26.42 -67.03
CA VAL A 410 -23.63 -25.37 -66.01
C VAL A 410 -23.31 -25.91 -64.61
N THR A 411 -23.77 -27.12 -64.28
CA THR A 411 -23.47 -27.75 -62.98
C THR A 411 -21.97 -27.98 -62.82
N LEU A 412 -21.31 -28.49 -63.85
CA LEU A 412 -19.86 -28.76 -63.84
C LEU A 412 -19.06 -27.46 -63.70
N PHE A 413 -19.47 -26.39 -64.40
CA PHE A 413 -18.86 -25.07 -64.27
C PHE A 413 -19.01 -24.50 -62.86
N VAL A 414 -20.21 -24.55 -62.28
CA VAL A 414 -20.48 -24.05 -60.92
C VAL A 414 -19.66 -24.81 -59.89
N VAL A 415 -19.59 -26.14 -59.97
CA VAL A 415 -18.77 -26.97 -59.06
C VAL A 415 -17.27 -26.69 -59.24
N SER A 416 -16.76 -26.60 -60.48
CA SER A 416 -15.36 -26.27 -60.71
C SER A 416 -14.97 -24.89 -60.22
N PHE A 417 -15.85 -23.90 -60.34
CA PHE A 417 -15.58 -22.54 -59.87
C PHE A 417 -15.69 -22.39 -58.34
N THR A 418 -16.47 -23.27 -57.67
CA THR A 418 -16.59 -23.23 -56.19
C THR A 418 -15.53 -24.06 -55.47
N VAL A 419 -14.88 -25.00 -56.16
CA VAL A 419 -13.82 -25.87 -55.59
C VAL A 419 -12.41 -25.28 -55.78
N VAL A 420 -12.26 -24.31 -56.68
CA VAL A 420 -11.04 -23.50 -56.87
C VAL A 420 -11.13 -22.23 -56.03
#